data_AF-A0A930FSS5-F1
#
_entry.id   AF-A0A930FSS5-F1
#
_cell.length_a   1.000
_cell.length_b   1.000
_cell.length_c   1.000
_cell.angle_alpha   90.00
_cell.angle_beta   90.00
_cell.angle_gamma   90.00
#
_symmetry.space_group_name_H-M   'P 1'
#
loop_
_entity.id
_entity.type
_entity.pdbx_description
1 polymer ?
#
loop_
_entity_poly.entity_id
_entity_poly.type
_entity_poly.pdbx_seq_one_letter_code
_entity_poly.pdbx_strand_id
1 'polypeptide(L)'
;MGKVLKIWIKFTIITIAILVLFLLVSVIRHKICSLSEKVLLTPLGELVEVDGHNMSIFVEGKGKHTLVFLSGGGTCCQLTKEEYEFLRIRLQLYLCNIIIVL
;
A
#
# COMPACT_ATOMS: atom_id res chain seq x y z
N MET A 1 53.95 -18.84 2.19
CA MET A 1 52.87 -17.84 2.02
C MET A 1 51.51 -18.37 1.54
N GLY A 2 51.40 -19.38 0.66
CA GLY A 2 50.12 -19.68 -0.02
C GLY A 2 48.94 -20.19 0.84
N LYS A 3 49.21 -20.77 2.02
CA LYS A 3 48.15 -21.29 2.91
C LYS A 3 47.39 -20.17 3.63
N VAL A 4 48.10 -19.12 4.03
CA VAL A 4 47.53 -17.96 4.72
C VAL A 4 46.66 -17.13 3.77
N LEU A 5 47.12 -16.94 2.52
CA LEU A 5 46.36 -16.23 1.49
C LEU A 5 45.02 -16.92 1.16
N LYS A 6 44.98 -18.25 1.10
CA LYS A 6 43.75 -19.02 0.88
C LYS A 6 42.73 -18.87 2.02
N ILE A 7 43.20 -18.65 3.25
CA ILE A 7 42.33 -18.43 4.42
C ILE A 7 41.66 -17.05 4.33
N TRP A 8 42.44 -16.00 4.00
CA TRP A 8 41.90 -14.65 3.81
C TRP A 8 40.88 -14.58 2.68
N ILE A 9 41.17 -15.21 1.54
CA ILE A 9 40.25 -15.26 0.38
C ILE A 9 38.93 -15.95 0.75
N LYS A 10 38.98 -17.07 1.49
CA LYS A 10 37.75 -17.74 1.98
C LYS A 10 36.91 -16.83 2.86
N PHE A 11 37.54 -16.08 3.76
CA PHE A 11 36.85 -15.16 4.66
C PHE A 11 36.14 -14.04 3.89
N THR A 12 36.82 -13.43 2.91
CA THR A 12 36.22 -12.39 2.06
C THR A 12 35.04 -12.90 1.24
N ILE A 13 35.12 -14.13 0.71
CA ILE A 13 34.02 -14.75 -0.05
C ILE A 13 32.82 -15.00 0.85
N ILE A 14 33.04 -15.48 2.08
CA ILE A 14 31.97 -15.72 3.05
C ILE A 14 31.24 -14.41 3.40
N THR A 15 31.97 -13.33 3.66
CA THR A 15 31.36 -12.03 3.97
C THR A 15 30.51 -11.52 2.81
N ILE A 16 31.01 -11.61 1.58
CA ILE A 16 30.26 -11.21 0.38
C ILE A 16 29.01 -12.09 0.20
N ALA A 17 29.13 -13.40 0.42
CA ALA A 17 28.00 -14.32 0.31
C ALA A 17 26.88 -13.98 1.31
N ILE A 18 27.22 -13.64 2.55
CA ILE A 18 26.25 -13.21 3.57
C ILE A 18 25.54 -11.92 3.14
N LEU A 19 26.29 -10.96 2.57
CA LEU A 19 25.76 -9.67 2.15
C LEU A 19 24.79 -9.83 0.96
N VAL A 20 25.15 -10.68 -0.01
CA VAL A 20 24.27 -11.03 -1.14
C VAL A 20 23.01 -11.75 -0.65
N LEU A 21 23.14 -12.67 0.31
CA LEU A 21 21.99 -13.36 0.89
C LEU A 21 21.01 -12.38 1.56
N PHE A 22 21.54 -11.41 2.30
CA PHE A 22 20.71 -10.38 2.94
C PHE A 22 19.95 -9.54 1.91
N LEU A 23 20.60 -9.12 0.83
CA LEU A 23 19.96 -8.37 -0.25
C LEU A 23 18.86 -9.19 -0.95
N LEU A 24 19.10 -10.47 -1.21
CA LEU A 24 18.10 -11.35 -1.82
C LEU A 24 16.82 -11.46 -0.96
N VAL A 25 16.97 -11.67 0.35
CA VAL A 25 15.82 -11.73 1.27
C VAL A 25 15.06 -10.39 1.26
N SER A 26 15.78 -9.27 1.31
CA SER A 26 15.18 -7.93 1.26
C SER A 26 14.38 -7.69 -0.02
N VAL A 27 14.94 -8.06 -1.18
CA VAL A 27 14.25 -7.92 -2.48
C VAL A 27 13.01 -8.81 -2.57
N ILE A 28 13.10 -10.05 -2.08
CA ILE A 28 11.94 -10.96 -2.04
C ILE A 28 10.84 -10.37 -1.15
N ARG A 29 11.20 -9.90 0.04
CA ARG A 29 10.25 -9.25 0.96
C ARG A 29 9.64 -7.99 0.36
N HIS A 30 10.43 -7.16 -0.30
CA HIS A 30 9.94 -5.97 -0.99
C HIS A 30 8.97 -6.33 -2.13
N LYS A 31 9.29 -7.36 -2.93
CA LYS A 31 8.36 -7.84 -3.98
C LYS A 31 7.07 -8.40 -3.40
N ILE A 32 7.11 -9.17 -2.32
CA ILE A 32 5.91 -9.69 -1.65
C ILE A 32 5.06 -8.53 -1.11
N CYS A 33 5.70 -7.55 -0.46
CA CYS A 33 5.02 -6.39 0.09
C CYS A 33 4.38 -5.55 -1.02
N SER A 34 5.11 -5.25 -2.10
CA SER A 34 4.60 -4.52 -3.27
C SER A 34 3.48 -5.27 -4.00
N LEU A 35 3.54 -6.60 -4.08
CA LEU A 35 2.46 -7.41 -4.64
C LEU A 35 1.22 -7.38 -3.75
N SER A 36 1.41 -7.50 -2.42
CA SER A 36 0.32 -7.36 -1.45
C SER A 36 -0.30 -5.96 -1.53
N GLU A 37 0.50 -4.93 -1.70
CA GLU A 37 0.04 -3.55 -1.88
C GLU A 37 -0.78 -3.43 -3.16
N LYS A 38 -0.33 -3.99 -4.30
CA LYS A 38 -1.11 -3.99 -5.55
C LYS A 38 -2.49 -4.68 -5.44
N VAL A 39 -2.61 -5.73 -4.62
CA VAL A 39 -3.89 -6.40 -4.37
C VAL A 39 -4.77 -5.60 -3.40
N LEU A 40 -4.18 -4.80 -2.51
CA LEU A 40 -4.90 -3.85 -1.66
C LEU A 40 -5.27 -2.55 -2.41
N LEU A 41 -4.49 -2.20 -3.44
CA LEU A 41 -4.66 -1.06 -4.34
C LEU A 41 -5.50 -1.40 -5.59
N THR A 42 -6.20 -2.54 -5.63
CA THR A 42 -7.39 -2.58 -6.49
C THR A 42 -8.27 -1.45 -5.99
N PRO A 43 -8.55 -0.42 -6.81
CA PRO A 43 -9.28 0.74 -6.35
C PRO A 43 -10.60 0.22 -5.82
N LEU A 44 -10.79 0.33 -4.51
CA LEU A 44 -12.08 0.05 -3.88
C LEU A 44 -13.14 0.97 -4.50
N GLY A 45 -12.70 2.13 -5.02
CA GLY A 45 -13.50 3.11 -5.71
C GLY A 45 -13.62 2.91 -7.23
N GLU A 46 -14.66 3.53 -7.76
CA GLU A 46 -14.90 3.73 -9.18
C GLU A 46 -13.99 4.84 -9.73
N LEU A 47 -13.39 4.61 -10.89
CA LEU A 47 -12.64 5.63 -11.60
C LEU A 47 -13.63 6.49 -12.39
N VAL A 48 -13.72 7.76 -12.03
CA VAL A 48 -14.56 8.74 -12.74
C VAL A 48 -13.71 9.80 -13.41
N GLU A 49 -14.09 10.18 -14.62
CA GLU A 49 -13.45 11.27 -15.33
C GLU A 49 -14.02 12.61 -14.84
N VAL A 50 -13.16 13.47 -14.29
CA VAL A 50 -13.48 14.83 -13.88
C VAL A 50 -12.46 15.76 -14.54
N ASP A 51 -12.95 16.67 -15.39
CA ASP A 51 -12.10 17.66 -16.07
C ASP A 51 -10.94 17.03 -16.88
N GLY A 52 -11.21 15.93 -17.59
CA GLY A 52 -10.22 15.18 -18.38
C GLY A 52 -9.20 14.38 -17.56
N HIS A 53 -9.37 14.32 -16.24
CA HIS A 53 -8.51 13.56 -15.33
C HIS A 53 -9.31 12.45 -14.65
N ASN A 54 -8.70 11.26 -14.53
CA ASN A 54 -9.33 10.15 -13.82
C ASN A 54 -9.12 10.31 -12.30
N MET A 55 -10.21 10.34 -11.55
CA MET A 55 -10.24 10.42 -10.10
C MET A 55 -10.83 9.12 -9.52
N SER A 56 -10.23 8.58 -8.47
CA SER A 56 -10.77 7.41 -7.76
C SER A 56 -11.78 7.87 -6.72
N ILE A 57 -13.06 7.54 -6.92
CA ILE A 57 -14.11 7.83 -5.94
C ILE A 57 -14.66 6.54 -5.35
N PHE A 58 -14.75 6.46 -4.04
CA PHE A 58 -15.45 5.37 -3.37
C PHE A 58 -16.87 5.82 -3.03
N VAL A 59 -17.88 5.09 -3.53
CA VAL A 59 -19.29 5.43 -3.30
C VAL A 59 -19.99 4.27 -2.61
N GLU A 60 -20.58 4.52 -1.45
CA GLU A 60 -21.36 3.52 -0.73
C GLU A 60 -22.47 4.11 0.14
N GLY A 61 -23.59 3.39 0.27
CA GLY A 61 -24.74 3.77 1.08
C GLY A 61 -26.03 3.83 0.27
N LYS A 62 -27.17 3.93 0.95
CA LYS A 62 -28.51 4.17 0.35
C LYS A 62 -29.27 5.27 1.10
N GLY A 63 -28.52 6.15 1.74
CA GLY A 63 -29.03 7.22 2.58
C GLY A 63 -29.68 8.36 1.81
N LYS A 64 -30.46 9.18 2.51
CA LYS A 64 -31.01 10.43 1.93
C LYS A 64 -30.04 11.60 1.95
N HIS A 65 -29.08 11.57 2.88
CA HIS A 65 -28.06 12.60 3.04
C HIS A 65 -26.72 12.11 2.51
N THR A 66 -26.05 12.92 1.69
CA THR A 66 -24.74 12.58 1.14
C THR A 66 -23.64 13.25 1.96
N LEU A 67 -22.68 12.46 2.44
CA LEU A 67 -21.49 12.89 3.14
C LEU A 67 -20.29 12.68 2.22
N VAL A 68 -19.55 13.75 1.95
CA VAL A 68 -18.38 13.73 1.06
C VAL A 68 -17.11 13.89 1.90
N PHE A 69 -16.21 12.92 1.84
CA PHE A 69 -14.88 12.97 2.42
C PHE A 69 -13.87 13.31 1.33
N LEU A 70 -13.14 14.39 1.54
CA LEU A 70 -12.03 14.82 0.69
C LEU A 70 -10.72 14.54 1.44
N SER A 71 -9.72 14.00 0.75
CA SER A 71 -8.38 13.87 1.32
C SER A 71 -7.83 15.26 1.66
N GLY A 72 -7.36 15.43 2.90
CA GLY A 72 -6.71 16.66 3.34
C GLY A 72 -5.19 16.54 3.25
N GLY A 73 -4.49 17.64 2.94
CA GLY A 73 -3.03 17.73 3.02
C GLY A 73 -2.26 17.68 1.69
N GLY A 74 -2.95 17.67 0.55
CA GLY A 74 -2.30 17.66 -0.77
C GLY A 74 -1.76 16.29 -1.20
N THR A 75 -2.14 15.22 -0.49
CA THR A 75 -1.84 13.83 -0.81
C THR A 75 -3.13 13.02 -0.95
N CYS A 76 -3.09 11.94 -1.73
CA CYS A 76 -4.19 10.97 -1.80
C CYS A 76 -4.55 10.46 -0.40
N CYS A 77 -5.81 10.10 -0.16
CA CYS A 77 -6.18 9.54 1.13
C CYS A 77 -5.65 8.11 1.23
N GLN A 78 -4.64 7.85 2.06
CA GLN A 78 -4.31 6.49 2.48
C GLN A 78 -5.32 6.01 3.53
N LEU A 79 -6.55 5.74 3.09
CA LEU A 79 -7.54 5.06 3.91
C LEU A 79 -7.17 3.57 3.97
N THR A 80 -6.75 3.11 5.14
CA THR A 80 -6.55 1.68 5.35
C THR A 80 -7.90 0.96 5.44
N LYS A 81 -7.94 -0.33 5.06
CA LYS A 81 -9.19 -1.13 5.09
C LYS A 81 -9.86 -1.15 6.47
N GLU A 82 -9.06 -1.14 7.54
CA GLU A 82 -9.56 -1.16 8.91
C GLU A 82 -10.22 0.16 9.32
N GLU A 83 -9.59 1.29 9.01
CA GLU A 83 -10.18 2.62 9.26
C GLU A 83 -11.47 2.82 8.48
N TYR A 84 -11.51 2.29 7.25
CA TYR A 84 -12.70 2.30 6.41
C TYR A 84 -13.85 1.46 6.99
N GLU A 85 -13.60 0.21 7.42
CA GLU A 85 -14.63 -0.63 8.04
C GLU A 85 -15.15 -0.01 9.35
N PHE A 86 -14.28 0.64 10.11
CA PHE A 86 -14.68 1.41 11.28
C PHE A 86 -15.57 2.61 10.93
N LEU A 87 -15.21 3.36 9.88
CA LEU A 87 -16.00 4.49 9.38
C LEU A 87 -17.37 4.03 8.88
N ARG A 88 -17.40 2.92 8.14
CA ARG A 88 -18.61 2.25 7.61
C ARG A 88 -19.57 1.89 8.74
N ILE A 89 -19.11 1.19 9.78
CA ILE A 89 -19.93 0.78 10.92
C ILE A 89 -20.54 2.01 11.64
N ARG A 90 -19.75 3.08 11.79
CA ARG A 90 -20.22 4.30 12.44
C ARG A 90 -21.20 5.10 11.58
N LEU A 91 -20.99 5.19 10.27
CA LEU A 91 -21.81 6.00 9.37
C LEU A 91 -23.08 5.28 8.89
N GLN A 92 -23.10 3.95 8.85
CA GLN A 92 -24.32 3.18 8.55
C GLN A 92 -25.43 3.43 9.58
N LEU A 93 -25.08 3.75 10.82
CA LEU A 93 -26.05 4.14 11.86
C LEU A 93 -26.82 5.43 11.50
N TYR A 94 -26.27 6.28 10.63
CA TYR A 94 -26.84 7.57 10.26
C TYR A 94 -27.61 7.56 8.92
N LEU A 95 -27.75 6.40 8.25
CA LEU A 95 -28.45 6.30 6.95
C LEU A 95 -27.96 7.36 5.94
N CYS A 96 -26.65 7.54 5.81
CA CYS A 96 -26.03 8.45 4.84
C CYS A 96 -25.51 7.70 3.59
N ASN A 97 -25.52 8.37 2.44
CA ASN A 97 -24.66 8.04 1.31
C ASN A 97 -23.28 8.62 1.58
N ILE A 98 -22.23 7.86 1.35
CA ILE A 98 -20.85 8.23 1.62
C ILE A 98 -20.12 8.25 0.28
N ILE A 99 -19.47 9.36 -0.01
CA ILE A 99 -18.55 9.51 -1.13
C ILE A 99 -17.19 9.85 -0.55
N ILE A 100 -16.17 9.07 -0.85
CA ILE A 100 -14.78 9.35 -0.46
C ILE A 100 -13.98 9.56 -1.73
N VAL A 101 -13.37 10.74 -1.85
CA VAL A 101 -12.46 11.07 -2.94
C VAL A 101 -11.05 10.68 -2.50
N LEU A 102 -10.47 9.67 -3.14
CA LEU A 102 -9.17 9.07 -2.82
C LEU A 102 -8.03 9.73 -3.61
#